data_AF-A0A2V5ZNI6-F1
#
_entry.id   AF-A0A2V5ZNI6-F1
#
_cell.length_a   1.000
_cell.length_b   1.000
_cell.length_c   1.000
_cell.angle_alpha   90.00
_cell.angle_beta   90.00
_cell.angle_gamma   90.00
#
_symmetry.space_group_name_H-M   'P 1'
#
loop_
_entity.id
_entity.type
_entity.pdbx_description
1 polymer ?
#
loop_
_entity_poly.entity_id
_entity_poly.type
_entity_poly.pdbx_seq_one_letter_code
_entity_poly.pdbx_strand_id
1 'polypeptide(L)'
;DIEPALIPQVWEDAVAACLAKEPLQRPQSAAEIAQRLQLAPVHTRHTRTGRGPPSKRPTRKALLVGSIAAVSILALAGLYFGAPKRQAKLVPQAVAIPEKSIAVLPFENRSEERANAYFAEGIQDEILTRLSKIADLK
;
A
#
# COMPACT_ATOMS: atom_id res chain seq x y z
N ASP A 1 -6.78 -10.87 -41.34
CA ASP A 1 -5.52 -11.57 -41.03
C ASP A 1 -4.99 -11.16 -39.67
N ILE A 2 -5.26 -12.02 -38.67
CA ILE A 2 -4.50 -12.09 -37.42
C ILE A 2 -4.10 -13.56 -37.36
N GLU A 3 -2.86 -13.89 -37.72
CA GLU A 3 -2.37 -15.25 -37.49
C GLU A 3 -2.42 -15.54 -35.98
N PRO A 4 -2.96 -16.69 -35.55
CA PRO A 4 -2.94 -17.05 -34.15
C PRO A 4 -1.48 -17.27 -33.76
N ALA A 5 -0.90 -16.32 -33.04
CA ALA A 5 0.43 -16.45 -32.47
C ALA A 5 0.42 -17.68 -31.55
N LEU A 6 1.06 -18.76 -31.99
CA LEU A 6 1.19 -19.99 -31.21
C LEU A 6 1.93 -19.65 -29.91
N ILE A 7 1.22 -19.70 -28.79
CA ILE A 7 1.83 -19.46 -27.48
C ILE A 7 2.80 -20.63 -27.24
N PRO A 8 4.06 -20.37 -26.83
CA PRO A 8 4.99 -21.46 -26.55
C PRO A 8 4.45 -22.33 -25.41
N GLN A 9 4.44 -23.66 -25.60
CA GLN A 9 3.87 -24.65 -24.68
C GLN A 9 4.35 -24.50 -23.23
N VAL A 10 5.59 -24.06 -23.03
CA VAL A 10 6.18 -23.77 -21.71
C VAL A 10 5.32 -22.79 -20.89
N TRP A 11 4.68 -21.82 -21.53
CA TRP A 11 3.79 -20.87 -20.86
C TRP A 11 2.46 -21.51 -20.45
N GLU A 12 1.88 -22.34 -21.32
CA GLU A 12 0.64 -23.07 -21.05
C GLU A 12 0.83 -24.02 -19.87
N ASP A 13 1.93 -24.77 -19.85
CA ASP A 13 2.29 -25.70 -18.78
C ASP A 13 2.51 -24.98 -17.44
N ALA A 14 3.19 -23.82 -17.47
CA ALA A 14 3.42 -23.01 -16.27
C ALA A 14 2.11 -22.48 -15.68
N VAL A 15 1.18 -22.02 -16.53
CA VAL A 15 -0.14 -21.53 -16.10
C VAL A 15 -1.01 -22.68 -15.59
N ALA A 16 -1.05 -23.82 -16.30
CA ALA A 16 -1.78 -25.00 -15.89
C ALA A 16 -1.32 -25.51 -14.51
N ALA A 17 -0.01 -25.53 -14.27
CA ALA A 17 0.55 -25.90 -12.96
C ALA A 17 0.13 -24.92 -11.84
N CYS A 18 0.04 -23.62 -12.11
CA CYS A 18 -0.43 -22.63 -11.13
C CYS A 18 -1.92 -22.81 -10.79
N LEU A 19 -2.73 -23.25 -11.77
CA LEU A 19 -4.17 -23.45 -11.64
C LEU A 19 -4.55 -24.88 -11.22
N ALA A 20 -3.58 -25.74 -10.94
CA ALA A 20 -3.84 -27.13 -10.54
C ALA A 20 -4.79 -27.19 -9.33
N LYS A 21 -5.77 -28.08 -9.40
CA LYS A 21 -6.79 -28.24 -8.35
C LYS A 21 -6.14 -28.60 -7.02
N GLU A 22 -5.15 -29.50 -7.05
CA GLU A 22 -4.53 -30.01 -5.83
C GLU A 22 -3.29 -29.19 -5.44
N PRO A 23 -3.17 -28.74 -4.18
CA PRO A 23 -2.10 -27.83 -3.76
C PRO A 23 -0.68 -28.37 -3.98
N LEU A 24 -0.49 -29.70 -3.89
CA LEU A 24 0.81 -30.35 -4.06
C LEU A 24 1.33 -30.33 -5.50
N GLN A 25 0.45 -30.04 -6.47
CA GLN A 25 0.82 -29.95 -7.89
C GLN A 25 1.18 -28.51 -8.31
N ARG A 26 1.00 -27.54 -7.41
CA ARG A 26 1.35 -26.14 -7.65
C ARG A 26 2.82 -25.87 -7.36
N PRO A 27 3.47 -24.97 -8.11
CA PRO A 27 4.82 -24.53 -7.79
C PRO A 27 4.85 -23.90 -6.40
N GLN A 28 5.86 -24.28 -5.61
CA GLN A 28 5.95 -23.89 -4.19
C GLN A 28 6.61 -22.51 -4.01
N SER A 29 7.19 -21.94 -5.08
CA SER A 29 7.83 -20.62 -5.04
C SER A 29 7.88 -19.91 -6.40
N ALA A 30 8.02 -18.59 -6.37
CA ALA A 30 8.20 -17.78 -7.59
C ALA A 30 9.50 -18.10 -8.35
N ALA A 31 10.54 -18.56 -7.65
CA ALA A 31 11.79 -18.97 -8.28
C ALA A 31 11.60 -20.21 -9.16
N GLU A 32 10.77 -21.15 -8.71
CA GLU A 32 10.41 -22.35 -9.48
C GLU A 32 9.61 -21.98 -10.74
N ILE A 33 8.69 -21.02 -10.65
CA ILE A 33 7.93 -20.50 -11.80
C ILE A 33 8.89 -19.86 -12.83
N ALA A 34 9.85 -19.05 -12.37
CA ALA A 34 10.84 -18.42 -13.25
C ALA A 34 11.73 -19.45 -13.96
N GLN A 35 12.12 -20.51 -13.25
CA GLN A 35 12.88 -21.63 -13.83
C GLN A 35 12.05 -22.38 -14.89
N ARG A 36 10.77 -22.67 -14.60
CA ARG A 36 9.86 -23.36 -15.55
C ARG A 36 9.61 -22.53 -16.80
N LEU A 37 9.42 -21.21 -16.65
CA LEU A 37 9.29 -20.25 -17.74
C LEU A 37 10.61 -19.98 -18.48
N GLN A 38 11.69 -20.64 -18.08
CA GLN A 38 13.05 -20.45 -18.63
C GLN A 38 13.46 -18.98 -18.66
N LEU A 39 12.94 -18.19 -17.71
CA LEU A 39 13.34 -16.81 -17.57
C LEU A 39 14.80 -16.80 -17.16
N ALA A 40 15.61 -15.96 -17.80
CA ALA A 40 17.01 -15.81 -17.45
C ALA A 40 17.12 -15.68 -15.93
N PRO A 41 17.94 -16.51 -15.25
CA PRO A 41 17.94 -16.55 -13.80
C PRO A 41 18.28 -15.16 -13.28
N VAL A 42 17.29 -14.50 -12.67
CA VAL A 42 17.52 -13.30 -11.86
C VAL A 42 18.27 -13.81 -10.64
N HIS A 43 19.60 -13.76 -10.71
CA HIS A 43 20.47 -14.11 -9.61
C HIS A 43 20.18 -13.17 -8.43
N THR A 44 19.31 -13.60 -7.52
CA THR A 44 19.15 -13.03 -6.19
C THR A 44 20.39 -13.40 -5.35
N ARG A 45 21.46 -12.66 -5.65
CA ARG A 45 22.65 -12.30 -4.87
C ARG A 45 23.52 -13.44 -4.31
N HIS A 46 24.58 -13.77 -5.04
CA HIS A 46 25.82 -14.26 -4.43
C HIS A 46 26.61 -13.08 -3.84
N THR A 47 26.50 -12.87 -2.52
CA THR A 47 27.66 -12.36 -1.76
C THR A 47 28.42 -13.56 -1.23
N ARG A 48 29.26 -14.14 -2.08
CA ARG A 48 30.39 -14.98 -1.67
C ARG A 48 31.65 -14.37 -2.25
N THR A 49 32.29 -13.56 -1.41
CA THR A 49 33.74 -13.53 -1.17
C THR A 49 34.66 -14.03 -2.31
N GLY A 50 35.39 -13.08 -2.90
CA GLY A 50 36.81 -13.24 -3.21
C GLY A 50 37.19 -13.72 -4.62
N ARG A 51 37.43 -12.78 -5.54
CA ARG A 51 38.69 -12.61 -6.31
C ARG A 51 38.55 -11.31 -7.12
N GLY A 52 39.44 -10.34 -6.86
CA GLY A 52 39.27 -8.93 -7.26
C GLY A 52 39.55 -8.59 -8.74
N PRO A 53 39.05 -7.43 -9.23
CA PRO A 53 39.49 -6.79 -10.47
C PRO A 53 40.23 -5.44 -10.21
N PRO A 54 40.80 -4.77 -11.25
CA PRO A 54 42.00 -3.94 -11.12
C PRO A 54 41.74 -2.54 -10.52
N SER A 55 42.69 -2.06 -9.73
CA SER A 55 42.63 -0.74 -9.10
C SER A 55 42.82 0.38 -10.12
N LYS A 56 41.74 1.02 -10.57
CA LYS A 56 41.81 2.36 -11.17
C LYS A 56 41.69 3.39 -10.05
N ARG A 57 42.81 4.07 -9.74
CA ARG A 57 42.83 5.15 -8.74
C ARG A 57 41.98 6.32 -9.26
N PRO A 58 40.99 6.83 -8.50
CA PRO A 58 40.19 7.95 -8.95
C PRO A 58 41.02 9.24 -8.90
N THR A 59 41.03 9.98 -10.00
CA THR A 59 41.59 11.33 -10.03
C THR A 59 40.68 12.26 -9.22
N ARG A 60 41.27 13.28 -8.59
CA ARG A 60 40.62 14.17 -7.61
C ARG A 60 39.33 14.86 -8.12
N LYS A 61 39.15 14.94 -9.44
CA LYS A 61 37.94 15.45 -10.11
C LYS A 61 36.75 14.48 -10.00
N ALA A 62 36.97 13.16 -9.98
CA ALA A 62 35.93 12.16 -9.77
C ALA A 62 35.39 12.18 -8.33
N LEU A 63 36.22 12.61 -7.36
CA LEU A 63 35.83 12.76 -5.96
C LEU A 63 34.87 13.95 -5.75
N LEU A 64 35.05 15.04 -6.50
CA LEU A 64 34.17 16.22 -6.45
C LEU A 64 32.79 15.95 -7.07
N VAL A 65 32.74 15.27 -8.22
CA VAL A 65 31.46 14.92 -8.87
C VAL A 65 30.68 13.89 -8.06
N GLY A 66 31.38 12.92 -7.44
CA GLY A 66 30.78 11.95 -6.53
C GLY A 66 30.12 12.60 -5.31
N SER A 67 30.72 13.67 -4.76
CA SER A 67 30.18 14.40 -3.62
C SER A 67 28.86 15.09 -3.94
N ILE A 68 28.72 15.72 -5.11
CA ILE A 68 27.49 16.42 -5.50
C ILE A 68 26.35 15.42 -5.68
N ALA A 69 26.62 14.31 -6.36
CA ALA A 69 25.64 13.24 -6.53
C ALA A 69 25.20 12.63 -5.19
N ALA A 70 26.14 12.40 -4.26
CA ALA A 70 25.84 11.87 -2.94
C ALA A 70 24.98 12.84 -2.11
N VAL A 71 25.27 14.14 -2.13
CA VAL A 71 24.48 15.17 -1.41
C VAL A 71 23.07 15.26 -1.99
N SER A 72 22.92 15.25 -3.32
CA SER A 72 21.59 15.26 -3.97
C SER A 72 20.77 14.03 -3.62
N ILE A 73 21.37 12.84 -3.61
CA ILE A 73 20.69 11.60 -3.21
C ILE A 73 20.28 11.66 -1.74
N LEU A 74 21.15 12.16 -0.86
CA LEU A 74 20.85 12.30 0.56
C LEU A 74 19.73 13.31 0.82
N ALA A 75 19.70 14.42 0.06
CA ALA A 75 18.64 15.42 0.14
C ALA A 75 17.29 14.86 -0.32
N LEU A 76 17.25 14.15 -1.46
CA LEU A 76 16.05 13.47 -1.95
C LEU A 76 15.57 12.39 -0.98
N ALA A 77 16.48 11.60 -0.42
CA ALA A 77 16.15 10.62 0.61
C ALA A 77 15.61 11.30 1.87
N GLY A 78 16.23 12.38 2.34
CA GLY A 78 15.74 13.16 3.47
C GLY A 78 14.36 13.76 3.24
N LEU A 79 14.05 14.19 2.01
CA LEU A 79 12.73 14.71 1.65
C LEU A 79 11.69 13.60 1.52
N TYR A 80 12.09 12.43 1.01
CA TYR A 80 11.22 11.25 0.88
C TYR A 80 10.91 10.58 2.23
N PHE A 81 11.93 10.40 3.08
CA PHE A 81 11.82 9.76 4.40
C PHE A 81 11.44 10.74 5.53
N GLY A 82 11.80 12.01 5.39
CA GLY A 82 11.61 13.06 6.39
C GLY A 82 10.44 14.00 6.10
N ALA A 83 9.62 13.73 5.07
CA ALA A 83 8.32 14.38 4.97
C ALA A 83 7.62 14.19 6.32
N PRO A 84 7.27 15.28 7.05
CA PRO A 84 6.58 15.14 8.31
C PRO A 84 5.31 14.40 7.98
N LYS A 85 5.18 13.17 8.48
CA LYS A 85 3.90 12.47 8.48
C LYS A 85 3.00 13.40 9.26
N ARG A 86 2.24 14.23 8.54
CA ARG A 86 1.11 14.98 9.11
C ARG A 86 0.38 13.91 9.86
N GLN A 87 0.44 14.01 11.18
CA GLN A 87 -0.25 13.09 12.05
C GLN A 87 -1.71 13.24 11.63
N ALA A 88 -2.17 12.33 10.78
CA ALA A 88 -3.58 12.02 10.71
C ALA A 88 -3.89 11.76 12.16
N LYS A 89 -4.66 12.67 12.79
CA LYS A 89 -5.18 12.48 14.14
C LYS A 89 -5.52 11.01 14.21
N LEU A 90 -4.87 10.27 15.11
CA LEU A 90 -5.12 8.86 15.29
C LEU A 90 -6.65 8.73 15.30
N VAL A 91 -7.21 8.17 14.23
CA VAL A 91 -8.57 7.66 14.28
C VAL A 91 -8.48 6.70 15.46
N PRO A 92 -9.22 6.94 16.56
CA PRO A 92 -9.19 6.03 17.68
C PRO A 92 -9.37 4.64 17.11
N GLN A 93 -8.37 3.79 17.36
CA GLN A 93 -8.35 2.36 17.13
C GLN A 93 -9.79 1.87 17.10
N ALA A 94 -10.25 1.35 15.95
CA ALA A 94 -11.65 1.01 15.72
C ALA A 94 -12.14 0.15 16.89
N VAL A 95 -12.74 0.83 17.88
CA VAL A 95 -13.51 0.20 18.93
C VAL A 95 -14.54 -0.58 18.15
N ALA A 96 -14.62 -1.90 18.38
CA ALA A 96 -15.60 -2.73 17.71
C ALA A 96 -16.96 -2.06 17.91
N ILE A 97 -17.43 -1.37 16.87
CA ILE A 97 -18.66 -0.63 16.92
C ILE A 97 -19.73 -1.72 17.02
N PRO A 98 -20.58 -1.71 18.06
CA PRO A 98 -21.64 -2.69 18.20
C PRO A 98 -22.44 -2.78 16.90
N GLU A 99 -22.79 -3.99 16.47
CA GLU A 99 -23.48 -4.21 15.18
C GLU A 99 -24.78 -3.38 15.05
N LYS A 100 -25.40 -3.05 16.18
CA LYS A 100 -26.55 -2.15 16.28
C LYS A 100 -26.09 -0.80 16.85
N SER A 101 -25.56 0.05 15.97
CA SER A 101 -25.14 1.40 16.35
C SER A 101 -25.61 2.47 15.36
N ILE A 102 -26.06 3.61 15.87
CA ILE A 102 -26.42 4.77 15.03
C ILE A 102 -25.75 6.01 15.61
N ALA A 103 -24.78 6.55 14.87
CA ALA A 103 -24.20 7.85 15.18
C ALA A 103 -25.03 8.98 14.56
N VAL A 104 -25.52 9.90 15.40
CA VAL A 104 -26.18 11.12 14.95
C VAL A 104 -25.15 12.24 14.87
N LEU A 105 -24.85 12.69 13.66
CA LEU A 105 -23.97 13.84 13.43
C LEU A 105 -24.74 15.13 13.74
N PRO A 106 -24.05 16.21 14.18
CA PRO A 106 -24.73 17.48 14.41
C PRO A 106 -25.44 18.01 13.17
N PHE A 107 -26.67 18.49 13.37
CA PHE A 107 -27.47 19.02 12.27
C PHE A 107 -27.10 20.48 11.99
N GLU A 108 -26.99 20.81 10.71
CA GLU A 108 -26.69 22.16 10.25
C GLU A 108 -28.00 22.92 9.99
N ASN A 109 -28.14 24.11 10.54
CA ASN A 109 -29.26 24.99 10.22
C ASN A 109 -29.03 25.65 8.84
N ARG A 110 -29.93 25.38 7.88
CA ARG A 110 -29.91 25.97 6.53
C ARG A 110 -30.95 27.09 6.32
N SER A 111 -31.63 27.53 7.37
CA SER A 111 -32.54 28.67 7.32
C SER A 111 -31.75 29.99 7.18
N GLU A 112 -32.34 30.97 6.48
CA GLU A 112 -31.80 32.34 6.41
C GLU A 112 -31.91 33.07 7.76
N GLU A 113 -32.87 32.67 8.58
CA GLU A 113 -33.12 33.22 9.91
C GLU A 113 -32.23 32.54 10.95
N ARG A 114 -31.24 33.28 11.46
CA ARG A 114 -30.34 32.78 12.51
C ARG A 114 -31.05 32.44 13.81
N ALA A 115 -32.19 33.06 14.08
CA ALA A 115 -33.01 32.75 15.25
C ALA A 115 -33.41 31.26 15.27
N ASN A 116 -33.55 30.61 14.12
CA ASN A 116 -34.00 29.22 13.99
C ASN A 116 -32.87 28.19 14.26
N ALA A 117 -31.67 28.61 14.67
CA ALA A 117 -30.55 27.71 14.94
C ALA A 117 -30.85 26.66 16.02
N TYR A 118 -31.67 27.02 17.02
CA TYR A 118 -32.07 26.11 18.10
C TYR A 118 -32.88 24.91 17.62
N PHE A 119 -33.53 24.98 16.44
CA PHE A 119 -34.28 23.85 15.92
C PHE A 119 -33.37 22.69 15.54
N ALA A 120 -32.22 22.97 14.91
CA ALA A 120 -31.29 21.91 14.52
C ALA A 120 -30.74 21.18 15.75
N GLU A 121 -30.38 21.94 16.79
CA GLU A 121 -29.90 21.42 18.07
C GLU A 121 -31.00 20.65 18.83
N GLY A 122 -32.19 21.24 18.95
CA GLY A 122 -33.32 20.61 19.66
C GLY A 122 -33.80 19.32 19.01
N ILE A 123 -33.88 19.27 17.68
CA ILE A 123 -34.25 18.05 16.94
C ILE A 123 -33.18 16.97 17.09
N GLN A 124 -31.90 17.35 17.05
CA GLN A 124 -30.79 16.43 17.26
C GLN A 124 -30.85 15.80 18.65
N ASP A 125 -31.06 16.60 19.70
CA ASP A 125 -31.17 16.12 21.07
C ASP A 125 -32.40 15.22 21.28
N GLU A 126 -33.54 15.56 20.64
CA GLU A 126 -34.73 14.73 20.68
C GLU A 126 -34.49 13.37 20.02
N ILE A 127 -33.84 13.34 18.85
CA ILE A 127 -33.51 12.11 18.14
C ILE A 127 -32.55 11.26 18.99
N LEU A 128 -31.49 11.84 19.55
CA LEU A 128 -30.56 11.13 20.43
C LEU A 128 -31.31 10.51 21.62
N THR A 129 -32.19 11.29 22.26
CA THR A 129 -33.02 10.84 23.39
C THR A 129 -34.01 9.73 23.01
N ARG A 130 -34.55 9.74 21.79
CA ARG A 130 -35.43 8.67 21.30
C ARG A 130 -34.65 7.41 20.98
N LEU A 131 -33.49 7.53 20.33
CA LEU A 131 -32.61 6.41 20.01
C LEU A 131 -32.06 5.75 21.27
N SER A 132 -31.74 6.52 22.31
CA SER A 132 -31.23 5.99 23.59
C SER A 132 -32.24 5.12 24.35
N LYS A 133 -33.53 5.17 24.00
CA LYS A 133 -34.58 4.31 24.60
C LYS A 133 -34.65 2.92 23.95
N ILE A 134 -33.97 2.70 22.83
CA ILE A 134 -33.92 1.41 22.15
C ILE A 134 -32.83 0.57 22.83
N ALA A 135 -33.24 -0.43 23.61
CA ALA A 135 -32.36 -1.18 24.52
C ALA A 135 -31.09 -1.77 23.88
N ASP A 136 -31.16 -2.10 22.59
CA ASP A 136 -30.08 -2.74 21.84
C ASP A 136 -29.26 -1.77 20.98
N LEU A 137 -29.57 -0.47 20.98
CA LEU A 137 -28.92 0.51 20.13
C LEU A 137 -27.84 1.28 20.91
N LYS A 138 -26.67 1.47 20.29
CA LYS A 138 -25.52 2.21 20.86
C LYS A 138 -25.04 3.36 19.98
#